data_AF-A0A1E7JZB5-F1
#
_entry.id   AF-A0A1E7JZB5-F1
#
_cell.length_a   1.000
_cell.length_b   1.000
_cell.length_c   1.000
_cell.angle_alpha   90.00
_cell.angle_beta   90.00
_cell.angle_gamma   90.00
#
_symmetry.space_group_name_H-M   'P 1'
#
loop_
_entity.id
_entity.type
_entity.pdbx_description
1 polymer ?
#
loop_
_entity_poly.entity_id
_entity_poly.type
_entity_poly.pdbx_seq_one_letter_code
_entity_poly.pdbx_strand_id
1 'polypeptide(L)' 'MAASHHGNTPAAWTAVIIMFVGFCVGGVFTVAAQPLGVLAGGLVIAVGAVVGWAMRAAGMGQPKGHGKPQRMMGA' A
#
# COMPACT_ATOMS: atom_id res chain seq x y z
N MET A 1 17.53 3.85 16.29
CA MET A 1 17.20 4.06 14.86
C MET A 1 16.10 3.05 14.51
N ALA A 2 14.89 3.34 14.05
CA ALA A 2 14.34 4.45 13.29
C ALA A 2 12.91 4.78 13.79
N ALA A 3 12.75 5.93 14.44
CA ALA A 3 11.44 6.50 14.79
C ALA A 3 11.12 7.69 13.86
N SER A 4 11.35 7.50 12.55
CA SER A 4 10.96 8.47 11.54
C SER A 4 9.49 8.23 11.19
N HIS A 5 8.61 9.09 11.74
CA HIS A 5 7.16 9.12 11.53
C HIS A 5 6.76 9.39 10.06
N HIS A 6 6.95 8.40 9.18
CA HIS A 6 6.46 8.41 7.80
C HIS A 6 5.87 7.03 7.50
N GLY A 7 4.57 6.98 7.16
CA GLY A 7 3.94 5.77 6.63
C GLY A 7 3.51 4.68 7.62
N ASN A 8 3.46 4.90 8.94
CA ASN A 8 3.03 3.88 9.91
C ASN A 8 1.50 3.80 10.10
N THR A 9 0.72 4.19 9.09
CA THR A 9 -0.74 4.02 9.16
C THR A 9 -1.07 2.55 8.84
N PRO A 10 -1.87 1.86 9.68
CA PRO A 10 -2.27 0.48 9.41
C PRO A 10 -2.88 0.31 8.02
N ALA A 11 -3.57 1.34 7.51
CA ALA A 11 -4.14 1.37 6.16
C ALA A 11 -3.12 1.30 5.01
N ALA A 12 -1.93 1.88 5.18
CA ALA A 12 -0.89 1.78 4.17
C ALA A 12 -0.26 0.38 4.19
N TRP A 13 0.02 -0.13 5.38
CA TRP A 13 0.68 -1.43 5.55
C TRP A 13 -0.18 -2.62 5.13
N THR A 14 -1.48 -2.60 5.40
CA THR A 14 -2.40 -3.66 4.97
C THR A 14 -2.49 -3.74 3.44
N ALA A 15 -2.66 -2.61 2.77
CA ALA A 15 -2.70 -2.57 1.31
C ALA A 15 -1.38 -3.08 0.72
N VAL A 16 -0.24 -2.64 1.25
CA VAL A 16 1.09 -3.06 0.77
C VAL A 16 1.30 -4.56 0.94
N ILE A 17 0.95 -5.15 2.09
CA ILE A 17 1.09 -6.59 2.32
C ILE A 17 0.25 -7.38 1.30
N ILE A 18 -1.02 -6.99 1.09
CA ILE A 18 -1.91 -7.70 0.17
C ILE A 18 -1.36 -7.63 -1.26
N MET A 19 -0.91 -6.45 -1.69
CA MET A 19 -0.29 -6.26 -3.01
C MET A 19 0.99 -7.09 -3.17
N PHE A 20 1.82 -7.14 -2.13
CA PHE A 20 3.06 -7.89 -2.14
C PHE A 20 2.82 -9.39 -2.29
N VAL A 21 1.85 -9.94 -1.55
CA VAL A 21 1.43 -11.34 -1.69
C VAL A 21 0.92 -11.63 -3.10
N GLY A 22 0.05 -10.78 -3.65
CA GLY A 22 -0.46 -10.94 -5.02
C GLY A 22 0.65 -10.87 -6.07
N PHE A 23 1.64 -10.00 -5.89
CA PHE A 23 2.82 -9.91 -6.74
C PHE A 23 3.69 -11.17 -6.66
N CYS A 24 3.96 -11.70 -5.45
CA CYS A 24 4.70 -12.95 -5.29
C CYS A 24 3.98 -14.12 -5.97
N VAL A 25 2.68 -14.26 -5.77
CA VAL A 25 1.85 -15.31 -6.40
C VAL A 25 1.87 -15.17 -7.91
N GLY A 26 1.65 -13.96 -8.44
CA GLY A 26 1.72 -13.68 -9.87
C GLY A 26 3.11 -14.00 -10.45
N GLY A 27 4.19 -13.66 -9.74
CA GLY A 27 5.56 -13.96 -10.12
C GLY A 27 5.83 -15.47 -10.22
N VAL A 28 5.41 -16.25 -9.23
CA VAL A 28 5.56 -17.72 -9.25
C VAL A 28 4.84 -18.32 -10.45
N PHE A 29 3.59 -17.92 -10.70
CA PHE A 29 2.82 -18.48 -11.81
C PHE A 29 3.23 -17.98 -13.19
N THR A 30 3.85 -16.79 -13.26
CA THR A 30 4.47 -16.28 -14.49
C THR A 30 5.66 -17.16 -14.87
N VAL A 31 6.48 -17.56 -13.90
CA VAL A 31 7.60 -18.49 -14.12
C VAL A 31 7.11 -19.91 -14.45
N ALA A 32 6.01 -20.36 -13.83
CA ALA A 32 5.40 -21.65 -14.13
C ALA A 32 4.65 -21.71 -15.48
N ALA A 33 4.64 -20.63 -16.27
CA ALA A 33 3.90 -20.50 -17.53
C ALA A 33 2.40 -20.85 -17.41
N GLN A 34 1.79 -20.62 -16.24
CA GLN A 34 0.38 -20.88 -15.98
C GLN A 34 -0.41 -19.57 -15.97
N PRO A 35 -1.02 -19.18 -17.11
CA PRO A 35 -1.70 -17.89 -17.23
C PRO A 35 -2.85 -17.71 -16.22
N LEU A 36 -3.54 -18.79 -15.86
CA LEU A 36 -4.60 -18.74 -14.83
C LEU A 36 -4.06 -18.38 -13.44
N GLY A 37 -2.84 -18.82 -13.09
CA GLY A 37 -2.21 -18.48 -11.82
C GLY A 37 -1.72 -17.02 -11.78
N VAL A 38 -1.31 -16.47 -12.92
CA VAL A 38 -0.97 -15.04 -13.06
C VAL A 38 -2.22 -14.17 -12.87
N LEU A 39 -3.36 -14.59 -13.45
CA LEU A 39 -4.65 -13.93 -13.24
C LEU A 39 -5.09 -14.02 -11.77
N ALA A 40 -4.86 -15.15 -11.11
CA ALA A 40 -5.13 -15.28 -9.68
C ALA A 40 -4.31 -14.28 -8.84
N GLY A 41 -3.01 -14.13 -9.13
CA GLY A 41 -2.17 -13.10 -8.51
C GLY A 41 -2.67 -11.68 -8.78
N GLY A 42 -3.10 -11.39 -10.02
CA GLY A 42 -3.73 -10.13 -10.40
C GLY A 42 -5.02 -9.84 -9.63
N LEU A 43 -5.82 -10.87 -9.34
CA LEU A 43 -7.05 -10.74 -8.57
C LEU A 43 -6.76 -10.41 -7.09
N VAL A 44 -5.69 -10.98 -6.52
CA VAL A 44 -5.21 -10.62 -5.17
C VAL A 44 -4.74 -9.17 -5.11
N ILE A 45 -4.03 -8.70 -6.14
CA ILE A 45 -3.63 -7.29 -6.27
C ILE A 45 -4.88 -6.40 -6.33
N ALA A 46 -5.88 -6.76 -7.13
CA ALA A 46 -7.13 -6.00 -7.21
C ALA A 46 -7.83 -5.90 -5.84
N VAL A 47 -7.86 -6.97 -5.05
CA VAL A 47 -8.36 -6.95 -3.66
C VAL A 47 -7.56 -5.99 -2.80
N GLY A 48 -6.23 -5.97 -2.91
CA GLY A 48 -5.38 -5.00 -2.20
C GLY A 48 -5.72 -3.55 -2.51
N ALA A 49 -6.08 -3.24 -3.76
CA ALA A 49 -6.47 -1.89 -4.18
C ALA A 49 -7.81 -1.51 -3.56
N VAL A 50 -8.78 -2.43 -3.58
CA VAL A 50 -10.11 -2.23 -2.98
C VAL A 50 -9.99 -2.02 -1.48
N VAL A 51 -9.19 -2.83 -0.78
CA VAL A 51 -8.94 -2.68 0.67
C VAL A 51 -8.26 -1.35 0.97
N GLY A 52 -7.22 -0.98 0.23
CA GLY A 52 -6.54 0.32 0.42
C GLY A 52 -7.47 1.51 0.19
N TRP A 53 -8.38 1.42 -0.79
CA TRP A 53 -9.40 2.43 -1.05
C TRP A 53 -10.45 2.49 0.07
N ALA A 54 -10.95 1.34 0.52
CA ALA A 54 -11.91 1.26 1.62
C ALA A 54 -11.31 1.83 2.92
N MET A 55 -10.05 1.54 3.22
CA MET A 55 -9.37 2.06 4.42
C MET A 55 -9.09 3.57 4.33
N ARG A 56 -8.85 4.09 3.13
CA ARG A 56 -8.81 5.54 2.88
C ARG A 56 -10.18 6.18 3.11
N ALA A 57 -11.26 5.56 2.62
CA ALA A 57 -12.63 6.03 2.82
C ALA A 57 -13.05 5.98 4.30
N ALA A 58 -12.56 5.00 5.05
CA ALA A 58 -12.78 4.86 6.49
C ALA A 58 -11.94 5.85 7.35
N GLY A 59 -11.19 6.78 6.74
CA GLY A 59 -10.44 7.81 7.47
C GLY A 59 -9.15 7.31 8.14
N MET A 60 -8.74 6.06 7.90
CA MET A 60 -7.48 5.49 8.39
C MET A 60 -6.27 5.84 7.51
N GLY A 61 -6.51 6.55 6.40
CA GLY A 61 -5.45 7.11 5.56
C GLY A 61 -4.76 8.29 6.23
N GLN A 62 -3.51 8.55 5.85
CA GLN A 62 -2.76 9.68 6.40
C GLN A 62 -3.48 11.01 6.08
N PRO A 63 -3.73 11.89 7.07
CA PRO A 63 -4.27 13.22 6.82
C PRO A 63 -3.33 13.96 5.86
N LYS A 64 -3.87 14.60 4.82
CA LYS A 64 -3.09 15.51 3.97
C LYS A 64 -2.68 16.69 4.85
N GLY A 65 -1.49 16.61 5.44
CA GLY A 65 -0.90 17.72 6.18
C GLY A 65 -0.77 18.89 5.22
N HIS A 66 -1.57 19.94 5.45
CA HIS A 66 -1.26 21.26 4.92
C HIS A 66 0.18 21.54 5.31
N GLY A 67 1.07 21.61 4.31
CA GLY A 67 2.43 22.06 4.53
C GLY A 67 2.34 23.42 5.18
N LYS A 68 2.55 23.48 6.51
CA LYS A 68 2.88 24.73 7.14
C LYS A 68 4.15 25.19 6.43
N PRO A 69 4.18 26.37 5.79
CA PRO A 69 5.40 26.89 5.24
C PRO A 69 6.38 26.97 6.41
N GLN A 70 7.41 26.12 6.37
CA GLN A 70 8.52 26.12 7.30
C GLN A 70 9.35 27.38 7.03
N ARG A 71 8.76 28.51 7.38
CA ARG A 71 9.30 29.85 7.19
C ARG A 71 8.86 30.64 8.39
N MET A 72 9.83 31.17 9.12
CA MET A 72 9.72 32.04 10.30
C MET A 72 9.70 31.34 11.67
N MET A 73 10.87 30.85 12.10
CA MET A 73 11.42 31.10 13.45
C MET A 73 12.93 30.79 13.32
N GLY A 74 13.80 31.79 13.13
CA GLY A 74 14.29 32.66 14.20
C GLY A 74 15.50 31.96 14.83
N ALA A 75 16.72 32.25 14.34
CA ALA A 75 17.69 33.18 14.95
C ALA A 75 18.62 32.43 15.91
#